data_AF-A0A226X809-F1
#
_entry.id   AF-A0A226X809-F1
#
_cell.length_a   1.000
_cell.length_b   1.000
_cell.length_c   1.000
_cell.angle_alpha   90.00
_cell.angle_beta   90.00
_cell.angle_gamma   90.00
#
_symmetry.space_group_name_H-M   'P 1'
#
loop_
_entity.id
_entity.type
_entity.pdbx_description
1 polymer ?
#
loop_
_entity_poly.entity_id
_entity_poly.type
_entity_poly.pdbx_seq_one_letter_code
_entity_poly.pdbx_strand_id
1 'polypeptide(L)'
;MEDRVEQDEPTQTTADGLTRLATSIVELLGEQAIDSRLGAKLLKRLEKEAKLVEESGPQPLNKTQKRSLRDALDGLEHAVRQVDANLLVSANAKLRSTDESSSKKAKTKG
;
A
#
# COMPACT_ATOMS: atom_id res chain seq x y z
N MET A 1 -35.83 -0.32 -2.26
CA MET A 1 -34.75 0.01 -1.31
C MET A 1 -33.62 0.51 -2.16
N GLU A 2 -33.49 1.83 -2.25
CA GLU A 2 -32.44 2.46 -3.02
C GLU A 2 -31.17 2.42 -2.16
N ASP A 3 -30.15 1.69 -2.61
CA ASP A 3 -28.80 1.72 -2.05
C ASP A 3 -28.25 3.13 -2.23
N ARG A 4 -28.56 3.99 -1.25
CA ARG A 4 -28.09 5.35 -1.16
C ARG A 4 -26.61 5.27 -0.82
N VAL A 5 -25.78 5.20 -1.86
CA VAL A 5 -24.35 5.45 -1.76
C VAL A 5 -24.24 6.81 -1.08
N GLU A 6 -23.82 6.84 0.18
CA GLU A 6 -23.39 8.06 0.84
C GLU A 6 -22.28 8.64 -0.03
N GLN A 7 -22.65 9.57 -0.91
CA GLN A 7 -21.70 10.46 -1.54
C GLN A 7 -21.18 11.33 -0.41
N ASP A 8 -20.05 10.91 0.15
CA ASP A 8 -19.15 11.76 0.90
C ASP A 8 -19.05 13.08 0.10
N GLU A 9 -19.50 14.17 0.71
CA GLU A 9 -19.36 15.51 0.14
C GLU A 9 -17.92 15.63 -0.38
N PRO A 10 -17.68 16.08 -1.63
CA PRO A 10 -16.36 15.97 -2.23
C PRO A 10 -15.38 16.82 -1.43
N THR A 11 -14.71 16.19 -0.46
CA THR A 11 -13.53 16.75 0.18
C THR A 11 -12.62 17.07 -0.98
N GLN A 12 -12.40 18.35 -1.22
CA GLN A 12 -11.80 18.85 -2.45
C GLN A 12 -10.35 18.36 -2.53
N THR A 13 -10.18 17.15 -3.05
CA THR A 13 -8.92 16.42 -2.98
C THR A 13 -8.10 16.86 -4.18
N THR A 14 -6.93 17.42 -3.94
CA THR A 14 -6.03 17.87 -5.00
C THR A 14 -4.99 16.80 -5.31
N ALA A 15 -4.42 16.80 -6.51
CA ALA A 15 -3.31 15.89 -6.83
C ALA A 15 -2.12 16.06 -5.88
N ASP A 16 -1.84 17.29 -5.42
CA ASP A 16 -0.80 17.53 -4.41
C ASP A 16 -1.14 16.88 -3.06
N GLY A 17 -2.42 16.93 -2.65
CA GLY A 17 -2.90 16.24 -1.45
C GLY A 17 -2.75 14.71 -1.56
N LEU A 18 -3.15 14.13 -2.69
CA LEU A 18 -2.98 12.69 -2.95
C LEU A 18 -1.52 12.27 -3.01
N THR A 19 -0.66 13.08 -3.63
CA THR A 19 0.78 12.84 -3.72
C THR A 19 1.41 12.81 -2.33
N ARG A 20 1.07 13.80 -1.47
CA ARG A 20 1.53 13.84 -0.07
C ARG A 20 1.04 12.65 0.72
N LEU A 21 -0.25 12.30 0.59
CA LEU A 21 -0.84 11.16 1.28
C LEU A 21 -0.18 9.84 0.87
N ALA A 22 0.04 9.61 -0.43
CA ALA A 22 0.74 8.43 -0.93
C ALA A 22 2.15 8.32 -0.32
N THR A 23 2.88 9.44 -0.26
CA THR A 23 4.22 9.50 0.34
C THR A 23 4.18 9.17 1.83
N SER A 24 3.26 9.73 2.60
CA SER A 24 3.13 9.41 4.03
C SER A 24 2.76 7.94 4.28
N ILE A 25 1.95 7.33 3.40
CA ILE A 25 1.64 5.89 3.52
C ILE A 25 2.89 5.03 3.27
N VAL A 26 3.76 5.42 2.33
CA VAL A 26 5.05 4.75 2.12
C VAL A 26 5.91 4.80 3.38
N GLU A 27 5.99 5.96 4.03
CA GLU A 27 6.73 6.13 5.30
C GLU A 27 6.16 5.21 6.39
N LEU A 28 4.83 5.19 6.58
CA LEU A 28 4.16 4.33 7.56
C LEU A 28 4.38 2.83 7.29
N LEU A 29 4.44 2.40 6.02
CA LEU A 29 4.79 1.03 5.64
C LEU A 29 6.25 0.71 6.00
N GLY A 30 7.16 1.64 5.74
CA GLY A 30 8.59 1.51 6.07
C GLY A 30 8.84 1.43 7.57
N GLU A 31 8.10 2.21 8.36
CA GLU A 31 8.10 2.17 9.83
C GLU A 31 7.37 0.95 10.41
N GLN A 32 6.73 0.14 9.56
CA GLN A 32 5.87 -0.98 9.95
C GLN A 32 4.72 -0.56 10.89
N ALA A 33 4.33 0.72 10.84
CA ALA A 33 3.19 1.26 11.59
C ALA A 33 1.86 0.76 11.01
N ILE A 34 1.85 0.37 9.73
CA ILE A 34 0.74 -0.30 9.05
C ILE A 34 1.23 -1.55 8.32
N ASP A 35 0.34 -2.53 8.16
CA ASP A 35 0.64 -3.73 7.38
C ASP A 35 0.37 -3.54 5.87
N SER A 36 0.88 -4.47 5.07
CA SER A 36 0.74 -4.47 3.62
C SER A 36 -0.72 -4.59 3.15
N ARG A 37 -1.61 -5.21 3.94
CA ARG A 37 -3.03 -5.35 3.60
C ARG A 37 -3.75 -4.01 3.71
N LEU A 38 -3.47 -3.26 4.77
CA LEU A 38 -3.98 -1.90 4.92
C LEU A 38 -3.37 -1.00 3.85
N GLY A 39 -2.06 -1.08 3.61
CA GLY A 39 -1.38 -0.35 2.53
C GLY A 39 -2.02 -0.59 1.15
N ALA A 40 -2.31 -1.85 0.79
CA ALA A 40 -2.95 -2.19 -0.47
C ALA A 40 -4.40 -1.65 -0.60
N LYS A 41 -5.16 -1.61 0.51
CA LYS A 41 -6.50 -1.01 0.52
C LYS A 41 -6.44 0.50 0.31
N LEU A 42 -5.50 1.16 0.97
CA LEU A 42 -5.29 2.60 0.83
C LEU A 42 -4.84 2.93 -0.60
N LEU A 43 -3.87 2.20 -1.16
CA LEU A 43 -3.45 2.36 -2.56
C LEU A 43 -4.65 2.30 -3.52
N LYS A 44 -5.49 1.26 -3.43
CA LYS A 44 -6.69 1.13 -4.26
C LYS A 44 -7.67 2.30 -4.10
N ARG A 45 -7.74 2.89 -2.90
CA ARG A 45 -8.58 4.08 -2.68
C ARG A 45 -7.95 5.30 -3.32
N LEU A 46 -6.65 5.53 -3.12
CA LEU A 46 -5.93 6.65 -3.74
C LEU A 46 -5.97 6.58 -5.27
N GLU A 47 -5.89 5.40 -5.88
CA GLU A 47 -6.02 5.23 -7.33
C GLU A 47 -7.41 5.67 -7.85
N LYS A 48 -8.47 5.38 -7.08
CA LYS A 48 -9.83 5.83 -7.41
C LYS A 48 -9.95 7.34 -7.30
N GLU A 49 -9.44 7.92 -6.21
CA GLU A 49 -9.45 9.36 -6.02
C GLU A 49 -8.60 10.07 -7.08
N ALA A 50 -7.45 9.51 -7.46
CA ALA A 50 -6.61 10.06 -8.53
C ALA A 50 -7.36 10.15 -9.87
N LYS A 51 -8.11 9.10 -10.22
CA LYS A 51 -8.98 9.11 -11.41
C LYS A 51 -10.08 10.16 -11.30
N LEU A 52 -10.73 10.27 -10.14
CA LEU A 52 -11.75 11.29 -9.90
C LEU A 52 -11.20 12.72 -10.02
N VAL A 53 -9.99 12.97 -9.52
CA VAL A 53 -9.31 14.28 -9.65
C VAL A 53 -8.92 14.56 -11.10
N GLU A 54 -8.53 13.55 -11.87
CA GLU A 54 -8.25 13.71 -13.30
C GLU A 54 -9.50 13.99 -14.14
N GLU A 55 -10.62 13.36 -13.82
CA GLU A 55 -11.87 13.43 -14.60
C GLU A 55 -12.79 14.58 -14.19
N SER A 56 -12.92 14.81 -12.88
CA SER A 56 -13.92 15.70 -12.27
C SER A 56 -13.29 16.79 -11.38
N GLY A 57 -11.97 16.95 -11.44
CA GLY A 57 -11.26 17.92 -10.61
C GLY A 57 -11.67 19.38 -10.90
N PRO A 58 -11.53 20.30 -9.91
CA PRO A 58 -11.88 21.71 -10.08
C PRO A 58 -11.00 22.42 -11.12
N GLN A 59 -9.80 21.88 -11.39
CA GLN A 59 -8.93 22.31 -12.47
C GLN A 59 -8.29 21.10 -13.16
N PRO A 60 -8.09 21.17 -14.48
CA PRO A 60 -7.35 20.13 -15.19
C PRO A 60 -5.91 20.07 -14.69
N LEU A 61 -5.46 18.86 -14.38
CA LEU A 61 -4.10 18.64 -13.90
C LEU A 61 -3.06 18.95 -14.98
N ASN A 62 -2.05 19.72 -14.60
CA ASN A 62 -0.91 19.97 -15.48
C ASN A 62 -0.01 18.72 -15.60
N LYS A 63 0.88 18.69 -16.61
CA LYS A 63 1.76 17.53 -16.88
C LYS A 63 2.63 17.15 -15.69
N THR A 64 3.11 18.14 -14.93
CA THR A 64 3.95 17.92 -13.75
C THR A 64 3.15 17.26 -12.63
N GLN A 65 1.95 17.76 -12.33
CA GLN A 65 1.06 17.21 -11.31
C GLN A 65 0.66 15.76 -11.63
N LYS A 66 0.31 15.47 -12.89
CA LYS A 66 0.00 14.10 -13.33
C LYS A 66 1.19 13.16 -13.14
N ARG A 67 2.39 13.61 -13.50
CA ARG A 67 3.62 12.83 -13.32
C ARG A 67 3.90 12.59 -11.85
N SER A 68 3.91 13.63 -11.02
CA SER A 68 4.20 13.53 -9.58
C SER A 68 3.21 12.62 -8.86
N LEU A 69 1.91 12.72 -9.19
CA LEU A 69 0.90 11.85 -8.62
C LEU A 69 1.13 10.39 -9.02
N ARG A 70 1.41 10.14 -10.29
CA ARG A 70 1.71 8.78 -10.78
C ARG A 70 2.95 8.20 -10.12
N ASP A 71 4.04 8.95 -10.07
CA ASP A 71 5.30 8.51 -9.48
C ASP A 71 5.11 8.17 -7.99
N ALA A 72 4.29 8.93 -7.26
CA ALA A 72 3.98 8.65 -5.86
C ALA A 72 3.11 7.39 -5.69
N LEU A 73 2.12 7.16 -6.56
CA LEU A 73 1.30 5.94 -6.55
C LEU A 73 2.13 4.70 -6.89
N ASP A 74 3.01 4.79 -7.90
CA ASP A 74 3.92 3.70 -8.29
C ASP A 74 4.91 3.39 -7.14
N GLY A 75 5.40 4.42 -6.45
CA GLY A 75 6.23 4.27 -5.25
C GLY A 75 5.49 3.56 -4.11
N LEU A 76 4.23 3.92 -3.87
CA LEU A 76 3.39 3.24 -2.88
C LEU A 76 3.13 1.78 -3.25
N GLU A 77 2.83 1.49 -4.51
CA GLU A 77 2.65 0.12 -5.00
C GLU A 77 3.92 -0.72 -4.77
N HIS A 78 5.10 -0.15 -5.06
CA HIS A 78 6.37 -0.81 -4.82
C HIS A 78 6.58 -1.10 -3.32
N ALA A 79 6.34 -0.13 -2.45
CA ALA A 79 6.49 -0.28 -1.01
C ALA A 79 5.61 -1.40 -0.44
N VAL A 80 4.33 -1.47 -0.86
CA VAL A 80 3.41 -2.54 -0.46
C VAL A 80 3.95 -3.91 -0.85
N ARG A 81 4.37 -4.07 -2.11
CA ARG A 81 4.94 -5.34 -2.59
C ARG A 81 6.23 -5.72 -1.87
N GLN A 82 7.06 -4.75 -1.55
CA GLN A 82 8.32 -4.96 -0.84
C GLN A 82 8.07 -5.46 0.60
N VAL A 83 7.11 -4.86 1.31
CA VAL A 83 6.71 -5.33 2.65
C VAL A 83 6.18 -6.77 2.58
N ASP A 84 5.30 -7.08 1.63
CA ASP A 84 4.80 -8.44 1.42
C ASP A 84 5.93 -9.44 1.15
N ALA A 85 6.87 -9.09 0.28
CA ALA A 85 8.03 -9.94 -0.02
C ALA A 85 8.90 -10.18 1.24
N ASN A 86 9.15 -9.14 2.04
CA ASN A 86 9.91 -9.26 3.28
C ASN A 86 9.22 -10.16 4.31
N LEU A 87 7.88 -10.09 4.41
CA LEU A 87 7.10 -10.98 5.26
C LEU A 87 7.22 -12.44 4.82
N LEU A 88 7.15 -12.70 3.51
CA LEU A 88 7.32 -14.05 2.95
C LEU A 88 8.73 -14.61 3.19
N VAL A 89 9.77 -13.80 3.00
CA VAL A 89 11.16 -14.19 3.29
C VAL A 89 11.33 -14.52 4.77
N SER A 90 10.79 -13.68 5.66
CA SER A 90 10.85 -13.88 7.11
C SER A 90 10.12 -15.15 7.55
N ALA A 91 8.94 -15.40 6.98
CA ALA A 91 8.17 -16.62 7.25
C ALA A 91 8.94 -17.88 6.80
N ASN A 92 9.50 -17.86 5.59
CA ASN A 92 10.30 -18.97 5.07
C ASN A 92 11.55 -19.24 5.92
N ALA A 93 12.24 -18.19 6.37
CA ALA A 93 13.40 -18.34 7.26
C ALA A 93 13.00 -19.02 8.58
N LYS A 94 11.90 -18.59 9.21
CA LYS A 94 11.38 -19.19 10.45
C LYS A 94 11.01 -20.67 10.26
N LEU A 95 10.39 -21.02 9.13
CA LEU A 95 10.03 -22.41 8.83
C LEU A 95 11.27 -23.30 8.72
N ARG A 96 12.31 -22.85 8.02
CA ARG A 96 13.59 -23.58 7.90
C ARG A 96 14.29 -23.75 9.25
N SER A 97 14.34 -22.70 10.08
CA SER A 97 14.93 -22.81 11.42
C SER A 97 14.17 -23.81 12.31
N THR A 98 12.84 -23.87 12.18
CA THR A 98 12.00 -24.82 12.91
C THR A 98 12.25 -26.26 12.45
N ASP A 99 12.36 -26.48 11.13
CA ASP A 99 12.62 -27.79 10.51
C ASP A 99 14.01 -28.34 10.85
N GLU A 100 15.04 -27.49 10.90
CA GLU A 100 16.37 -27.89 11.32
C GLU A 100 16.40 -28.29 12.82
N SER A 101 15.59 -27.62 13.63
CA SER A 101 15.47 -27.87 15.07
C SER A 101 14.72 -29.16 15.38
N SER A 102 13.67 -29.48 14.61
CA SER A 102 12.92 -30.75 14.75
C SER A 102 13.77 -31.94 14.28
N SER A 103 14.52 -31.78 13.19
CA SER A 103 15.43 -32.80 12.65
C SER A 103 16.57 -33.15 13.60
N LYS A 104 17.16 -32.16 14.29
CA LYS A 104 18.19 -32.42 15.32
C LYS A 104 17.63 -33.18 16.53
N LYS A 105 16.41 -32.86 16.98
CA LYS A 105 15.77 -33.56 18.11
C LYS A 105 15.39 -35.01 17.78
N ALA A 106 15.07 -35.32 16.52
CA ALA A 106 14.81 -36.69 16.09
C ALA A 106 16.08 -37.55 16.07
N LYS A 107 17.24 -36.97 15.75
CA LYS A 107 18.52 -37.68 15.64
C LYS A 107 19.20 -38.01 16.99
N THR A 108 18.84 -37.29 18.06
CA THR A 108 19.39 -37.52 19.42
C THR A 108 18.56 -38.52 20.25
N LYS A 109 17.40 -38.98 19.75
CA LYS A 109 16.55 -39.98 20.41
C LYS A 109 16.63 -41.39 19.78
N GLY A 110 17.60 -41.63 18.91
CA GLY A 110 17.87 -42.94 18.29
C GLY A 110 19.10 -43.60 18.87
#